data_AF-A0A1J3DQB5-F1
#
_entry.id   AF-A0A1J3DQB5-F1
#
_cell.length_a   1.000
_cell.length_b   1.000
_cell.length_c   1.000
_cell.angle_alpha   90.00
_cell.angle_beta   90.00
_cell.angle_gamma   90.00
#
_symmetry.space_group_name_H-M   'P 1'
#
loop_
_entity.id
_entity.type
_entity.pdbx_description
1 polymer ?
#
loop_
_entity_poly.entity_id
_entity_poly.type
_entity_poly.pdbx_seq_one_letter_code
_entity_poly.pdbx_strand_id
1 'polypeptide(L)'
;DTNSVPDCSSSQISDCGEILELLKTSVDSCRQSNLALIIFYDEFATVLSHKLLKPEIMEWIGKHLGEFESLFLADLDNGNMVDKGSYSGLEGDLWMNLDGSISPICLNILALASSSSESCCLQILPSNFLLLSTVERLTNDGSLAGIDALLGCPLHLPSSKYFAAAGWESLTKRQREIFSLSIY
;
A
#
# COMPACT_ATOMS: atom_id res chain seq x y z
N ASP A 1 40.81 24.20 -43.17
CA ASP A 1 40.09 24.32 -41.89
C ASP A 1 38.60 24.10 -42.09
N THR A 2 38.19 22.84 -41.96
CA THR A 2 36.78 22.40 -41.99
C THR A 2 36.60 21.50 -40.78
N ASN A 3 36.33 22.10 -39.62
CA ASN A 3 35.93 21.39 -38.42
C ASN A 3 34.45 21.03 -38.54
N SER A 4 34.17 19.82 -39.04
CA SER A 4 32.89 19.16 -38.83
C SER A 4 32.78 18.78 -37.35
N VAL A 5 31.98 19.53 -36.60
CA VAL A 5 31.49 19.11 -35.28
C VAL A 5 30.67 17.84 -35.50
N PRO A 6 30.97 16.72 -34.82
CA PRO A 6 30.09 15.57 -34.90
C PRO A 6 28.79 15.92 -34.19
N ASP A 7 27.70 15.94 -34.97
CA ASP A 7 26.33 16.01 -34.46
C ASP A 7 26.10 14.80 -33.54
N CYS A 8 26.22 15.05 -32.24
CA CYS A 8 25.85 14.10 -31.20
C CYS A 8 24.35 14.21 -30.97
N SER A 9 23.55 13.81 -31.97
CA SER A 9 22.10 13.96 -31.92
C SER A 9 21.38 12.80 -32.61
N SER A 10 21.48 11.60 -32.03
CA SER A 10 20.52 10.52 -32.32
C SER A 10 20.54 9.30 -31.37
N SER A 11 21.46 9.20 -30.41
CA SER A 11 21.58 8.00 -29.56
C SER A 11 20.89 8.05 -28.17
N GLN A 12 20.09 9.09 -27.87
CA GLN A 12 19.44 9.24 -26.56
C GLN A 12 17.90 9.22 -26.62
N ILE A 13 17.31 8.49 -27.58
CA ILE A 13 15.96 7.98 -27.35
C ILE A 13 16.13 6.81 -26.39
N SER A 14 16.03 7.08 -25.10
CA SER A 14 15.87 6.04 -24.08
C SER A 14 14.73 5.12 -24.53
N ASP A 15 15.06 3.87 -24.85
CA ASP A 15 14.06 2.88 -25.20
C ASP A 15 13.14 2.73 -23.99
N CYS A 16 11.88 3.18 -24.14
CA CYS A 16 10.92 3.16 -23.05
C CYS A 16 10.73 1.71 -22.56
N GLY A 17 10.87 0.74 -23.47
CA GLY A 17 10.85 -0.67 -23.16
C GLY A 17 11.96 -1.08 -22.19
N GLU A 18 13.20 -0.64 -22.41
CA GLU A 18 14.31 -0.98 -21.51
C GLU A 18 14.12 -0.41 -20.10
N ILE A 19 13.64 0.84 -19.99
CA ILE A 19 13.35 1.46 -18.68
C ILE A 19 12.24 0.70 -17.97
N LEU A 20 11.18 0.33 -18.69
CA LEU A 20 10.04 -0.38 -18.12
C LEU A 20 10.45 -1.79 -17.66
N GLU A 21 11.25 -2.50 -18.43
CA GLU A 21 11.76 -3.83 -18.04
C GLU A 21 12.72 -3.75 -16.85
N LEU A 22 13.56 -2.72 -16.78
CA LEU A 22 14.41 -2.48 -15.61
C LEU A 22 13.57 -2.18 -14.36
N LEU A 23 12.51 -1.39 -14.50
CA LEU A 23 11.61 -1.06 -13.41
C LEU A 23 10.90 -2.30 -12.87
N LYS A 24 10.33 -3.12 -13.76
CA LYS A 24 9.69 -4.40 -13.42
C LYS A 24 10.66 -5.33 -12.70
N THR A 25 11.86 -5.51 -13.26
CA THR A 25 12.89 -6.38 -12.68
C THR A 25 13.31 -5.90 -11.29
N SER A 26 13.38 -4.57 -11.09
CA SER A 26 13.70 -3.97 -9.79
C SER A 26 12.61 -4.25 -8.76
N VAL A 27 11.33 -4.05 -9.11
CA VAL A 27 10.20 -4.37 -8.23
C VAL A 27 10.16 -5.85 -7.88
N ASP A 28 10.30 -6.73 -8.87
CA ASP A 28 10.29 -8.19 -8.64
C ASP A 28 11.45 -8.66 -7.77
N SER A 29 12.62 -8.02 -7.88
CA SER A 29 13.76 -8.28 -7.00
C SER A 29 13.46 -7.81 -5.56
N CYS A 30 12.86 -6.63 -5.41
CA CYS A 30 12.49 -6.07 -4.11
C CYS A 30 11.40 -6.87 -3.40
N ARG A 31 10.50 -7.57 -4.12
CA ARG A 31 9.44 -8.42 -3.53
C ARG A 31 9.98 -9.53 -2.61
N GLN A 32 11.26 -9.88 -2.70
CA GLN A 32 11.91 -10.85 -1.81
C GLN A 32 12.19 -10.32 -0.40
N SER A 33 12.04 -9.00 -0.17
CA SER A 33 12.28 -8.37 1.12
C SER A 33 11.36 -7.18 1.32
N ASN A 34 10.51 -7.23 2.36
CA ASN A 34 9.62 -6.11 2.72
C ASN A 34 10.38 -4.78 2.83
N LEU A 35 11.56 -4.78 3.47
CA LEU A 35 12.37 -3.57 3.62
C LEU A 35 12.85 -3.02 2.27
N ALA A 36 13.28 -3.89 1.37
CA ALA A 36 13.70 -3.46 0.03
C ALA A 36 12.53 -2.86 -0.76
N LEU A 37 11.33 -3.45 -0.62
CA LEU A 37 10.12 -2.95 -1.27
C LEU A 37 9.62 -1.63 -0.66
N ILE A 38 9.70 -1.46 0.66
CA ILE A 38 9.41 -0.22 1.37
C ILE A 38 10.29 0.91 0.84
N ILE A 39 11.62 0.71 0.85
CA ILE A 39 12.57 1.71 0.36
C ILE A 39 12.30 2.01 -1.11
N PHE A 40 12.04 0.98 -1.92
CA PHE A 40 11.73 1.16 -3.32
C PHE A 40 10.49 2.05 -3.53
N TYR A 41 9.39 1.78 -2.83
CA TYR A 41 8.15 2.57 -2.97
C TYR A 41 8.32 4.01 -2.45
N ASP A 42 9.00 4.21 -1.33
CA ASP A 42 9.24 5.56 -0.77
C ASP A 42 10.08 6.42 -1.72
N GLU A 43 11.18 5.86 -2.24
CA GLU A 43 12.04 6.54 -3.20
C GLU A 43 11.32 6.76 -4.52
N PHE A 44 10.51 5.79 -4.96
CA PHE A 44 9.79 5.91 -6.22
C PHE A 44 8.69 6.98 -6.15
N ALA A 45 7.98 7.06 -5.02
CA ALA A 45 7.04 8.14 -4.74
C ALA A 45 7.76 9.50 -4.74
N THR A 46 8.94 9.58 -4.12
CA THR A 46 9.76 10.80 -4.11
C THR A 46 10.14 11.22 -5.54
N VAL A 47 10.59 10.29 -6.39
CA VAL A 47 10.90 10.57 -7.80
C VAL A 47 9.67 11.07 -8.56
N LEU A 48 8.52 10.42 -8.39
CA LEU A 48 7.28 10.78 -9.07
C LEU A 48 6.71 12.13 -8.61
N SER A 49 6.96 12.52 -7.35
CA SER A 49 6.55 13.84 -6.82
C SER A 49 7.20 15.02 -7.55
N HIS A 50 8.32 14.78 -8.25
CA HIS A 50 9.07 15.80 -8.97
C HIS A 50 9.02 15.65 -10.49
N LYS A 51 8.55 14.50 -11.01
CA LYS A 51 8.66 14.18 -12.43
C LYS A 51 7.56 13.24 -12.89
N LEU A 52 6.83 13.67 -13.92
CA LEU A 52 5.96 12.79 -14.69
C LEU A 52 6.80 11.90 -15.63
N LEU A 53 6.56 10.59 -15.58
CA LEU A 53 7.18 9.62 -16.47
C LEU A 53 6.39 9.46 -17.77
N LYS A 54 6.97 8.73 -18.74
CA LYS A 54 6.29 8.43 -20.01
C LYS A 54 4.96 7.69 -19.73
N PRO A 55 3.89 7.92 -20.52
CA PRO A 55 2.57 7.34 -20.27
C PRO A 55 2.56 5.82 -20.11
N GLU A 56 3.36 5.10 -20.89
CA GLU A 56 3.50 3.64 -20.83
C GLU A 56 3.98 3.15 -19.45
N ILE A 57 4.90 3.90 -18.82
CA ILE A 57 5.40 3.60 -17.48
C ILE A 57 4.31 3.92 -16.45
N MET A 58 3.62 5.05 -16.59
CA MET A 58 2.52 5.44 -15.70
C MET A 58 1.37 4.42 -15.72
N GLU A 59 1.02 3.89 -16.89
CA GLU A 59 0.02 2.84 -17.03
C GLU A 59 0.43 1.56 -16.29
N TRP A 60 1.69 1.15 -16.42
CA TRP A 60 2.20 -0.01 -15.68
C TRP A 60 2.19 0.22 -14.17
N ILE A 61 2.61 1.41 -13.70
CA ILE A 61 2.56 1.76 -12.28
C ILE A 61 1.11 1.68 -11.76
N GLY A 62 0.14 2.22 -12.50
CA GLY A 62 -1.27 2.15 -12.13
C GLY A 62 -1.78 0.71 -11.98
N LYS A 63 -1.41 -0.18 -12.92
CA LYS A 63 -1.74 -1.61 -12.82
C LYS A 63 -1.11 -2.29 -11.62
N HIS A 64 0.17 -2.00 -11.35
CA HIS A 64 0.90 -2.53 -10.20
C HIS A 64 0.26 -2.08 -8.88
N LEU A 65 -0.13 -0.81 -8.79
CA LEU A 65 -0.81 -0.25 -7.61
C LEU A 65 -2.23 -0.79 -7.42
N GLY A 66 -2.88 -1.29 -8.47
CA GLY A 66 -4.17 -1.98 -8.36
C GLY A 66 -4.13 -3.22 -7.46
N GLU A 67 -2.95 -3.80 -7.22
CA GLU A 67 -2.78 -4.90 -6.25
C GLU A 67 -3.13 -4.47 -4.81
N PHE A 68 -3.09 -3.16 -4.50
CA PHE A 68 -3.35 -2.61 -3.17
C PHE A 68 -4.69 -3.08 -2.59
N GLU A 69 -5.76 -3.03 -3.39
CA GLU A 69 -7.10 -3.42 -2.95
C GLU A 69 -7.11 -4.87 -2.47
N SER A 70 -6.61 -5.78 -3.31
CA SER A 70 -6.55 -7.21 -2.98
C SER A 70 -5.62 -7.55 -1.80
N LEU A 71 -4.60 -6.72 -1.55
CA LEU A 71 -3.60 -6.97 -0.51
C LEU A 71 -4.02 -6.43 0.85
N PHE A 72 -4.71 -5.29 0.89
CA PHE A 72 -4.89 -4.54 2.13
C PHE A 72 -6.34 -4.34 2.54
N LEU A 73 -7.28 -4.47 1.62
CA LEU A 73 -8.68 -4.12 1.86
C LEU A 73 -9.53 -5.36 2.07
N ALA A 74 -10.65 -5.16 2.76
CA ALA A 74 -11.73 -6.12 2.83
C ALA A 74 -13.06 -5.41 2.59
N ASP A 75 -14.01 -6.13 1.99
CA ASP A 75 -15.35 -5.62 1.73
C ASP A 75 -16.17 -5.52 3.02
N LEU A 76 -17.00 -4.49 3.09
CA LEU A 76 -18.01 -4.30 4.12
C LEU A 76 -19.41 -4.43 3.53
N ASP A 77 -20.31 -5.04 4.28
CA ASP A 77 -21.75 -5.02 4.00
C ASP A 77 -22.45 -4.08 4.99
N ASN A 78 -22.98 -2.98 4.47
CA ASN A 78 -23.63 -1.93 5.25
C ASN A 78 -22.77 -1.43 6.43
N GLY A 79 -21.47 -1.25 6.20
CA GLY A 79 -20.50 -0.81 7.20
C GLY A 79 -20.10 -1.87 8.22
N ASN A 80 -20.45 -3.15 8.01
CA ASN A 80 -20.05 -4.27 8.87
C ASN A 80 -19.17 -5.27 8.11
N MET A 81 -18.27 -5.94 8.82
CA MET A 81 -17.45 -7.01 8.25
C MET A 81 -18.35 -8.17 7.82
N VAL A 82 -18.21 -8.62 6.57
CA VAL A 82 -18.95 -9.75 6.00
C VAL A 82 -18.56 -11.07 6.68
N ASP A 83 -17.29 -11.22 7.04
CA ASP A 83 -16.76 -12.39 7.74
C ASP A 83 -15.98 -11.96 9.01
N LYS A 84 -16.30 -12.59 10.15
CA LYS A 84 -15.48 -12.50 11.37
C LYS A 84 -14.41 -13.58 11.29
N GLY A 85 -13.39 -13.29 10.49
CA GLY A 85 -12.25 -14.19 10.29
C GLY A 85 -11.58 -14.61 11.60
N SER A 86 -10.81 -15.70 11.56
CA SER A 86 -10.06 -16.19 12.72
C SER A 86 -8.74 -15.44 12.89
N TYR A 87 -8.70 -14.41 13.74
CA TYR A 87 -7.51 -13.58 14.00
C TYR A 87 -6.64 -14.12 15.14
N SER A 88 -6.28 -15.41 15.09
CA SER A 88 -5.59 -16.10 16.20
C SER A 88 -6.32 -15.96 17.56
N GLY A 89 -7.66 -15.95 17.52
CA GLY A 89 -8.52 -15.80 18.69
C GLY A 89 -8.66 -14.37 19.23
N LEU A 90 -8.13 -13.35 18.53
CA LEU A 90 -8.47 -11.95 18.80
C LEU A 90 -9.81 -11.60 18.18
N GLU A 91 -10.59 -10.78 18.87
CA GLU A 91 -11.73 -10.08 18.28
C GLU A 91 -11.27 -8.75 17.67
N GLY A 92 -11.90 -8.37 16.57
CA GLY A 92 -11.66 -7.10 15.88
C GLY A 92 -12.90 -6.24 15.83
N ASP A 93 -12.68 -4.93 15.87
CA ASP A 93 -13.69 -3.89 15.71
C ASP A 93 -13.32 -3.00 14.51
N LEU A 94 -14.30 -2.30 13.94
CA LEU A 94 -14.07 -1.25 12.94
C LEU A 94 -13.86 0.09 13.64
N TRP A 95 -12.68 0.68 13.46
CA TRP A 95 -12.25 1.91 14.11
C TRP A 95 -12.20 3.05 13.11
N MET A 96 -12.35 4.28 13.60
CA MET A 96 -12.12 5.51 12.83
C MET A 96 -12.93 5.59 11.53
N ASN A 97 -14.13 5.00 11.50
CA ASN A 97 -15.01 5.02 10.33
C ASN A 97 -15.55 6.45 10.11
N LEU A 98 -15.06 7.16 9.10
CA LEU A 98 -15.55 8.49 8.75
C LEU A 98 -16.78 8.41 7.84
N ASP A 99 -16.86 7.35 7.04
CA ASP A 99 -17.97 7.10 6.11
C ASP A 99 -19.19 6.46 6.80
N GLY A 100 -19.05 5.93 8.02
CA GLY A 100 -20.13 5.29 8.75
C GLY A 100 -20.69 4.07 8.01
N SER A 101 -22.04 3.97 7.93
CA SER A 101 -22.72 2.81 7.34
C SER A 101 -22.63 2.72 5.82
N ILE A 102 -22.12 3.76 5.14
CA ILE A 102 -21.95 3.77 3.68
C ILE A 102 -20.55 3.32 3.24
N SER A 103 -19.63 3.04 4.18
CA SER A 103 -18.30 2.55 3.84
C SER A 103 -18.38 1.19 3.13
N PRO A 104 -17.88 1.07 1.89
CA PRO A 104 -17.92 -0.19 1.15
C PRO A 104 -16.75 -1.12 1.49
N ILE A 105 -15.68 -0.58 2.06
CA ILE A 105 -14.40 -1.25 2.31
C ILE A 105 -13.85 -0.91 3.70
N CYS A 106 -12.88 -1.66 4.17
CA CYS A 106 -12.04 -1.34 5.32
C CYS A 106 -10.57 -1.71 5.07
N LEU A 107 -9.65 -1.05 5.77
CA LEU A 107 -8.26 -1.49 5.86
C LEU A 107 -8.15 -2.67 6.83
N ASN A 108 -7.80 -3.85 6.34
CA ASN A 108 -7.89 -5.11 7.07
C ASN A 108 -6.65 -5.42 7.95
N ILE A 109 -6.23 -4.43 8.74
CA ILE A 109 -4.96 -4.45 9.51
C ILE A 109 -4.87 -5.66 10.44
N LEU A 110 -5.93 -5.97 11.20
CA LEU A 110 -5.92 -7.10 12.13
C LEU A 110 -5.69 -8.45 11.43
N ALA A 111 -6.28 -8.66 10.26
CA ALA A 111 -6.06 -9.89 9.50
C ALA A 111 -4.63 -9.97 8.98
N LEU A 112 -4.09 -8.85 8.49
CA LEU A 112 -2.72 -8.75 8.00
C LEU A 112 -1.71 -9.01 9.12
N ALA A 113 -1.91 -8.42 10.31
CA ALA A 113 -1.08 -8.65 11.48
C ALA A 113 -1.18 -10.09 12.00
N SER A 114 -2.33 -10.75 11.80
CA SER A 114 -2.57 -12.14 12.23
C SER A 114 -2.01 -13.19 11.26
N SER A 115 -1.68 -12.80 10.04
CA SER A 115 -1.11 -13.69 9.02
C SER A 115 0.21 -14.27 9.51
N SER A 116 0.34 -15.61 9.42
CA SER A 116 1.59 -16.30 9.76
C SER A 116 2.62 -16.26 8.63
N SER A 117 2.36 -15.56 7.53
CA SER A 117 3.30 -15.48 6.41
C SER A 117 4.51 -14.62 6.80
N GLU A 118 5.71 -15.09 6.47
CA GLU A 118 6.98 -14.35 6.64
C GLU A 118 6.98 -13.03 5.84
N SER A 119 6.07 -12.89 4.87
CA SER A 119 5.77 -11.67 4.13
C SER A 119 4.61 -10.90 4.77
N CYS A 120 4.79 -10.36 5.98
CA CYS A 120 3.75 -9.53 6.59
C CYS A 120 3.57 -8.26 5.75
N CYS A 121 2.59 -8.25 4.84
CA CYS A 121 2.33 -7.15 3.91
C CYS A 121 2.06 -5.84 4.66
N LEU A 122 1.61 -5.91 5.92
CA LEU A 122 1.29 -4.75 6.76
C LEU A 122 2.44 -3.74 6.84
N GLN A 123 3.70 -4.19 6.86
CA GLN A 123 4.85 -3.29 6.92
C GLN A 123 4.99 -2.41 5.66
N ILE A 124 4.53 -2.91 4.51
CA ILE A 124 4.63 -2.23 3.22
C ILE A 124 3.45 -1.26 3.01
N LEU A 125 2.37 -1.40 3.79
CA LEU A 125 1.13 -0.63 3.63
C LEU A 125 1.39 0.90 3.55
N PRO A 126 2.16 1.53 4.47
CA PRO A 126 2.37 2.98 4.41
C PRO A 126 3.07 3.43 3.13
N SER A 127 4.15 2.75 2.74
CA SER A 127 4.92 3.08 1.53
C SER A 127 4.14 2.82 0.25
N ASN A 128 3.35 1.74 0.20
CA ASN A 128 2.48 1.46 -0.94
C ASN A 128 1.36 2.51 -1.07
N PHE A 129 0.73 2.89 0.06
CA PHE A 129 -0.27 3.95 0.06
C PHE A 129 0.33 5.32 -0.31
N LEU A 130 1.57 5.61 0.11
CA LEU A 130 2.29 6.81 -0.30
C LEU A 130 2.50 6.84 -1.82
N LEU A 131 2.95 5.73 -2.41
CA LEU A 131 3.10 5.63 -3.87
C LEU A 131 1.75 5.76 -4.58
N LEU A 132 0.70 5.07 -4.11
CA LEU A 132 -0.66 5.16 -4.63
C LEU A 132 -1.18 6.59 -4.65
N SER A 133 -1.14 7.26 -3.50
CA SER A 133 -1.62 8.64 -3.37
C SER A 133 -0.78 9.63 -4.16
N THR A 134 0.53 9.39 -4.31
CA THR A 134 1.41 10.22 -5.15
C THR A 134 1.02 10.10 -6.62
N VAL A 135 0.82 8.88 -7.11
CA VAL A 135 0.40 8.64 -8.50
C VAL A 135 -0.98 9.22 -8.75
N GLU A 136 -1.94 8.99 -7.85
CA GLU A 136 -3.30 9.53 -7.97
C GLU A 136 -3.29 11.06 -8.06
N ARG A 137 -2.54 11.76 -7.20
CA ARG A 137 -2.38 13.21 -7.29
C ARG A 137 -1.74 13.64 -8.60
N LEU A 138 -0.72 12.91 -9.06
CA LEU A 138 0.00 13.22 -10.27
C LEU A 138 -0.87 13.06 -11.53
N THR A 139 -1.79 12.09 -11.54
CA THR A 139 -2.67 11.82 -12.68
C THR A 139 -4.00 12.57 -12.63
N ASN A 140 -4.39 13.13 -11.48
CA ASN A 140 -5.68 13.78 -11.27
C ASN A 140 -5.56 15.22 -10.75
N ASP A 141 -4.60 16.00 -11.27
CA ASP A 141 -4.44 17.43 -10.96
C ASP A 141 -4.37 17.75 -9.45
N GLY A 142 -3.69 16.89 -8.68
CA GLY A 142 -3.52 17.01 -7.24
C GLY A 142 -4.70 16.46 -6.40
N SER A 143 -5.78 16.02 -7.05
CA SER A 143 -6.94 15.40 -6.42
C SER A 143 -6.64 13.98 -5.91
N LEU A 144 -7.42 13.54 -4.93
CA LEU A 144 -7.46 12.16 -4.44
C LEU A 144 -8.83 11.50 -4.66
N ALA A 145 -9.67 12.07 -5.52
CA ALA A 145 -11.05 11.63 -5.72
C ALA A 145 -11.16 10.16 -6.17
N GLY A 146 -10.18 9.62 -6.90
CA GLY A 146 -10.16 8.22 -7.31
C GLY A 146 -9.91 7.23 -6.16
N ILE A 147 -9.38 7.71 -5.03
CA ILE A 147 -9.13 6.90 -3.83
C ILE A 147 -9.88 7.40 -2.59
N ASP A 148 -10.93 8.22 -2.76
CA ASP A 148 -11.67 8.85 -1.66
C ASP A 148 -12.21 7.84 -0.64
N ALA A 149 -12.67 6.69 -1.12
CA ALA A 149 -13.13 5.59 -0.28
C ALA A 149 -12.03 5.11 0.70
N LEU A 150 -10.75 5.18 0.34
CA LEU A 150 -9.65 4.82 1.25
C LEU A 150 -9.45 5.85 2.36
N LEU A 151 -9.79 7.12 2.12
CA LEU A 151 -9.59 8.21 3.06
C LEU A 151 -10.63 8.21 4.17
N GLY A 152 -11.84 7.72 3.88
CA GLY A 152 -12.96 7.64 4.83
C GLY A 152 -13.18 6.26 5.46
N CYS A 153 -12.60 5.20 4.88
CA CYS A 153 -12.84 3.83 5.33
C CYS A 153 -12.34 3.56 6.76
N PRO A 154 -13.01 2.65 7.49
CA PRO A 154 -12.55 2.22 8.79
C PRO A 154 -11.28 1.36 8.74
N LEU A 155 -10.59 1.35 9.87
CA LEU A 155 -9.51 0.43 10.15
C LEU A 155 -10.06 -0.78 10.92
N HIS A 156 -9.84 -1.98 10.42
CA HIS A 156 -10.16 -3.19 11.16
C HIS A 156 -9.00 -3.51 12.13
N LEU A 157 -9.22 -3.20 13.41
CA LEU A 157 -8.22 -3.26 14.47
C LEU A 157 -8.67 -4.20 15.61
N PRO A 158 -7.74 -4.67 16.47
CA PRO A 158 -8.12 -5.43 17.66
C PRO A 158 -9.16 -4.70 18.51
N SER A 159 -10.06 -5.47 19.11
CA SER A 159 -11.17 -4.91 19.88
C SER A 159 -10.70 -4.03 21.03
N SER A 160 -11.40 -2.92 21.26
CA SER A 160 -11.06 -1.94 22.29
C SER A 160 -11.06 -2.52 23.71
N LYS A 161 -11.73 -3.66 23.91
CA LYS A 161 -11.75 -4.39 25.19
C LYS A 161 -10.37 -4.82 25.68
N TYR A 162 -9.41 -5.02 24.78
CA TYR A 162 -8.06 -5.47 25.15
C TYR A 162 -7.16 -4.35 25.69
N PHE A 163 -7.57 -3.09 25.60
CA PHE A 163 -6.87 -1.97 26.23
C PHE A 163 -7.07 -1.93 27.76
N ALA A 164 -8.13 -2.57 28.27
CA ALA A 164 -8.33 -2.72 29.71
C ALA A 164 -7.36 -3.76 30.28
N ALA A 165 -6.88 -3.56 31.52
CA ALA A 165 -5.89 -4.44 32.15
C ALA A 165 -6.28 -5.93 32.11
N ALA A 166 -7.52 -6.26 32.49
CA ALA A 166 -8.02 -7.64 32.43
C ALA A 166 -8.05 -8.22 31.01
N GLY A 167 -8.39 -7.39 30.01
CA GLY A 167 -8.36 -7.78 28.60
C GLY A 167 -6.94 -8.06 28.14
N TRP A 168 -6.00 -7.16 28.40
CA TRP A 168 -4.58 -7.33 28.07
C TRP A 168 -3.93 -8.54 28.75
N GLU A 169 -4.21 -8.73 30.03
CA GLU A 169 -3.67 -9.85 30.82
C GLU A 169 -4.16 -11.20 30.29
N SER A 170 -5.39 -11.27 29.76
CA SER A 170 -5.95 -12.49 29.16
C SER A 170 -5.27 -12.91 27.84
N LEU A 171 -4.56 -11.99 27.18
CA LEU A 171 -3.91 -12.27 25.90
C LEU A 171 -2.66 -13.15 26.06
N THR A 172 -2.52 -14.11 25.15
CA THR A 172 -1.27 -14.86 24.97
C THR A 172 -0.15 -13.97 24.43
N LYS A 173 1.10 -14.42 24.53
CA LYS A 173 2.26 -13.69 23.97
C LYS A 173 2.06 -13.34 22.49
N ARG A 174 1.65 -14.32 21.68
CA ARG A 174 1.40 -14.14 20.24
C ARG A 174 0.29 -13.12 19.98
N GLN A 175 -0.78 -13.16 20.75
CA GLN A 175 -1.87 -12.18 20.61
C GLN A 175 -1.43 -10.77 20.97
N ARG A 176 -0.57 -10.60 21.99
CA ARG A 176 0.03 -9.30 22.33
C ARG A 176 0.95 -8.78 21.22
N GLU A 177 1.72 -9.65 20.57
CA GLU A 177 2.53 -9.31 19.40
C GLU A 177 1.64 -8.82 18.24
N ILE A 178 0.60 -9.58 17.86
CA ILE A 178 -0.36 -9.20 16.81
C ILE A 178 -1.05 -7.87 17.15
N PHE A 179 -1.53 -7.74 18.39
CA PHE A 179 -2.17 -6.51 18.86
C PHE A 179 -1.22 -5.32 18.73
N SER A 180 0.02 -5.45 19.19
CA SER A 180 1.02 -4.39 19.14
C SER A 180 1.38 -4.01 17.69
N LEU A 181 1.51 -5.00 16.81
CA LEU A 181 1.75 -4.77 15.38
C LEU A 181 0.57 -4.09 14.67
N SER A 182 -0.66 -4.33 15.13
CA SER A 182 -1.85 -3.73 14.52
C SER A 182 -2.01 -2.25 14.86
N ILE A 183 -1.50 -1.80 16.00
CA ILE A 183 -1.67 -0.43 16.50
C ILE A 183 -0.46 0.48 16.28
N TYR A 184 0.70 -0.10 15.91
CA TYR A 184 1.93 0.63 15.59
C TYR A 184 1.86 1.22 14.19
#